data_AF-A0A131Z823-F1
#
_entry.id   AF-A0A131Z823-F1
#
_cell.length_a   1.000
_cell.length_b   1.000
_cell.length_c   1.000
_cell.angle_alpha   90.00
_cell.angle_beta   90.00
_cell.angle_gamma   90.00
#
_symmetry.space_group_name_H-M   'P 1'
#
loop_
_entity.id
_entity.type
_entity.pdbx_description
1 polymer ?
#
loop_
_entity_poly.entity_id
_entity_poly.type
_entity_poly.pdbx_seq_one_letter_code
_entity_poly.pdbx_strand_id
1 'polypeptide(L)'
;VFHKCPFQKLTEKFLQEVVNLLLVGKAVTNVFDNKLCFGNEETTVLRGITSRSNIGLLSLYEHYKSCKVGSYYKDPKYPIWIVLSESHFSVLFSKSFMALAPEDEKFDLFYYDGLNKQEEEVRLTIDPTAGISNEDVVMTPPLELCIRTRWQGASVSWNNTEPSP
;
A
#
# COMPACT_ATOMS: atom_id res chain seq x y z
N VAL A 1 -17.02 31.06 -7.28
CA VAL A 1 -16.87 29.62 -7.63
C VAL A 1 -15.43 29.23 -7.37
N PHE A 2 -15.09 28.92 -6.11
CA PHE A 2 -13.83 28.28 -5.75
C PHE A 2 -14.21 26.95 -5.11
N HIS A 3 -14.03 25.86 -5.86
CA HIS A 3 -14.31 24.52 -5.36
C HIS A 3 -13.30 24.20 -4.24
N LYS A 4 -13.84 23.74 -3.11
CA LYS A 4 -13.12 23.27 -1.93
C LYS A 4 -11.98 22.34 -2.35
N CYS A 5 -10.74 22.72 -2.02
CA CYS A 5 -9.59 21.82 -2.09
C CYS A 5 -9.70 20.83 -0.93
N PRO A 6 -9.85 19.51 -1.16
CA PRO A 6 -10.02 18.53 -0.10
C PRO A 6 -8.63 18.05 0.33
N PHE A 7 -7.87 18.89 1.02
CA PHE A 7 -6.65 18.45 1.70
C PHE A 7 -6.80 18.66 3.20
N GLN A 8 -6.48 17.58 3.94
CA GLN A 8 -6.31 17.45 5.39
C GLN A 8 -7.57 17.21 6.25
N LYS A 9 -7.97 15.94 6.33
CA LYS A 9 -8.07 15.31 7.67
C LYS A 9 -6.69 15.44 8.33
N LEU A 10 -6.61 16.22 9.40
CA LEU A 10 -5.36 16.81 9.91
C LEU A 10 -4.51 15.87 10.79
N THR A 11 -4.91 14.61 10.98
CA THR A 11 -4.23 13.66 11.89
C THR A 11 -3.36 12.62 11.18
N GLU A 12 -3.53 12.39 9.87
CA GLU A 12 -2.81 11.34 9.12
C GLU A 12 -1.58 11.85 8.36
N LYS A 13 -1.51 13.16 8.06
CA LYS A 13 -0.42 13.69 7.23
C LYS A 13 0.95 13.60 7.89
N PHE A 14 1.07 13.82 9.21
CA PHE A 14 2.38 13.86 9.89
C PHE A 14 3.12 12.51 9.89
N LEU A 15 2.42 11.39 9.73
CA LEU A 15 3.04 10.07 9.83
C LEU A 15 3.74 9.66 8.52
N GLN A 16 3.29 10.18 7.37
CA GLN A 16 3.84 9.75 6.09
C GLN A 16 5.27 10.26 5.85
N GLU A 17 5.61 11.49 6.23
CA GLU A 17 7.01 11.97 6.12
C GLU A 17 7.94 11.17 7.02
N VAL A 18 7.49 10.79 8.22
CA VAL A 18 8.27 9.96 9.14
C VAL A 18 8.48 8.56 8.57
N VAL A 19 7.42 7.93 8.05
CA VAL A 19 7.53 6.61 7.39
C VAL A 19 8.48 6.69 6.21
N ASN A 20 8.38 7.73 5.37
CA ASN A 20 9.27 7.90 4.22
C ASN A 20 10.72 8.19 4.65
N LEU A 21 10.92 8.95 5.74
CA LEU A 21 12.23 9.15 6.31
C LEU A 21 12.87 7.81 6.73
N LEU A 22 12.10 6.94 7.39
CA LEU A 22 12.58 5.64 7.86
C LEU A 22 12.83 4.65 6.72
N LEU A 23 11.93 4.57 5.73
CA LEU A 23 12.00 3.55 4.68
C LEU A 23 12.90 3.93 3.51
N VAL A 24 12.98 5.23 3.16
CA VAL A 24 13.74 5.71 1.98
C VAL A 24 14.75 6.80 2.30
N GLY A 25 14.95 7.14 3.57
CA GLY A 25 15.94 8.14 4.01
C GLY A 25 15.56 9.58 3.68
N LYS A 26 14.29 9.86 3.33
CA LYS A 26 13.83 11.18 2.91
C LYS A 26 12.44 11.50 3.47
N ALA A 27 12.35 12.61 4.21
CA ALA A 27 11.10 13.14 4.74
C ALA A 27 10.30 13.88 3.64
N VAL A 28 9.73 13.14 2.70
CA VAL A 28 8.82 13.67 1.66
C VAL A 28 7.38 13.26 1.96
N THR A 29 6.41 14.12 1.69
CA THR A 29 4.99 13.83 1.94
C THR A 29 4.40 12.83 0.94
N ASN A 30 4.94 12.80 -0.29
CA ASN A 30 4.32 12.05 -1.38
C ASN A 30 4.98 10.70 -1.63
N VAL A 31 4.15 9.76 -2.10
CA VAL A 31 4.51 8.35 -2.33
C VAL A 31 4.64 7.99 -3.81
N PHE A 32 4.49 8.95 -4.72
CA PHE A 32 4.71 8.79 -6.16
C PHE A 32 6.21 8.86 -6.51
N ASP A 33 6.56 8.47 -7.74
CA ASP A 33 7.95 8.49 -8.21
C ASP A 33 8.44 9.91 -8.58
N ASN A 34 9.67 10.22 -8.22
CA ASN A 34 10.39 11.44 -8.55
C ASN A 34 9.69 12.73 -8.12
N LYS A 35 9.27 13.55 -9.08
CA LYS A 35 8.67 14.86 -8.85
C LYS A 35 7.51 15.05 -9.80
N LEU A 36 6.48 15.74 -9.34
CA LEU A 36 5.40 16.25 -10.19
C LEU A 36 5.49 17.77 -10.23
N CYS A 37 5.52 18.33 -11.44
CA CYS A 37 5.56 19.77 -11.65
C CYS A 37 4.19 20.23 -12.17
N PHE A 38 3.64 21.27 -11.57
CA PHE A 38 2.37 21.89 -11.95
C PHE A 38 2.56 23.38 -12.20
N GLY A 39 1.78 23.95 -13.12
CA GLY A 39 1.77 25.38 -13.43
C GLY A 39 2.68 25.74 -14.60
N ASN A 40 2.19 26.64 -15.46
CA ASN A 40 2.92 27.13 -16.63
C ASN A 40 3.89 28.27 -16.28
N GLU A 41 3.49 29.16 -15.36
CA GLU A 41 4.24 30.39 -15.02
C GLU A 41 4.89 30.33 -13.63
N GLU A 42 4.19 29.79 -12.62
CA GLU A 42 4.77 29.44 -11.31
C GLU A 42 4.81 27.93 -11.15
N THR A 43 6.00 27.34 -11.29
CA THR A 43 6.17 25.89 -11.18
C THR A 43 6.11 25.44 -9.73
N THR A 44 4.98 24.88 -9.32
CA THR A 44 4.87 24.13 -8.06
C THR A 44 5.44 22.74 -8.25
N VAL A 45 6.44 22.38 -7.44
CA VAL A 45 7.12 21.07 -7.52
C VAL A 45 6.77 20.23 -6.30
N LEU A 46 5.96 19.19 -6.50
CA LEU A 46 5.71 18.16 -5.50
C LEU A 46 6.82 17.10 -5.57
N ARG A 47 7.42 16.76 -4.43
CA ARG A 47 8.51 15.77 -4.34
C ARG A 47 7.98 14.44 -3.83
N GLY A 48 8.36 13.37 -4.50
CA GLY A 48 8.08 11.99 -4.13
C GLY A 48 9.35 11.18 -3.91
N ILE A 49 9.22 9.86 -4.06
CA ILE A 49 10.26 8.87 -3.82
C ILE A 49 11.24 8.86 -5.00
N THR A 50 12.54 8.90 -4.76
CA THR A 50 13.54 9.11 -5.82
C THR A 50 14.29 7.86 -6.27
N SER A 51 14.05 6.72 -5.61
CA SER A 51 14.77 5.47 -5.89
C SER A 51 14.02 4.29 -5.30
N ARG A 52 14.18 3.11 -5.91
CA ARG A 52 13.57 1.86 -5.45
C ARG A 52 13.93 1.56 -3.99
N SER A 53 12.89 1.46 -3.15
CA SER A 53 12.97 1.18 -1.72
C SER A 53 13.30 -0.29 -1.45
N ASN A 54 13.88 -0.57 -0.28
CA ASN A 54 14.06 -1.93 0.20
C ASN A 54 12.74 -2.54 0.71
N ILE A 55 11.89 -1.73 1.34
CA ILE A 55 10.58 -2.10 1.88
C ILE A 55 9.50 -1.29 1.16
N GLY A 56 8.41 -1.96 0.79
CA GLY A 56 7.37 -1.36 -0.01
C GLY A 56 6.29 -0.65 0.82
N LEU A 57 5.41 0.07 0.14
CA LEU A 57 4.20 0.64 0.72
C LEU A 57 2.99 0.21 -0.12
N LEU A 58 1.96 -0.32 0.54
CA LEU A 58 0.61 -0.48 -0.01
C LEU A 58 -0.31 0.44 0.77
N SER A 59 -1.25 1.11 0.09
CA SER A 59 -2.06 2.14 0.72
C SER A 59 -3.51 2.04 0.29
N LEU A 60 -4.42 2.02 1.26
CA LEU A 60 -5.86 2.07 1.00
C LEU A 60 -6.25 3.38 0.29
N TYR A 61 -5.54 4.47 0.54
CA TYR A 61 -5.74 5.74 -0.13
C TYR A 61 -5.47 5.66 -1.64
N GLU A 62 -4.64 4.71 -2.08
CA GLU A 62 -4.47 4.44 -3.51
C GLU A 62 -5.69 3.75 -4.11
N HIS A 63 -6.30 2.79 -3.40
CA HIS A 63 -7.56 2.18 -3.81
C HIS A 63 -8.64 3.25 -4.00
N TYR A 64 -8.76 4.19 -3.05
CA TYR A 64 -9.69 5.32 -3.15
C TYR A 64 -9.24 6.44 -4.12
N LYS A 65 -8.15 6.24 -4.87
CA LYS A 65 -7.62 7.22 -5.84
C LYS A 65 -7.25 8.58 -5.23
N SER A 66 -7.03 8.62 -3.91
CA SER A 66 -6.58 9.80 -3.18
C SER A 66 -5.07 10.03 -3.32
N CYS A 67 -4.31 8.97 -3.61
CA CYS A 67 -2.91 9.06 -3.98
C CYS A 67 -2.56 8.00 -5.04
N LYS A 68 -1.36 8.10 -5.61
CA LYS A 68 -0.77 7.07 -6.47
C LYS A 68 0.57 6.66 -5.86
N VAL A 69 0.71 5.39 -5.49
CA VAL A 69 1.98 4.86 -5.00
C VAL A 69 2.84 4.52 -6.22
N GLY A 70 4.01 5.15 -6.29
CA GLY A 70 4.95 4.98 -7.40
C GLY A 70 5.64 3.61 -7.37
N SER A 71 6.20 3.20 -8.49
CA SER A 71 6.91 1.93 -8.63
C SER A 71 8.12 1.82 -7.70
N TYR A 72 8.79 2.93 -7.41
CA TYR A 72 9.94 2.95 -6.50
C TYR A 72 9.56 2.57 -5.07
N TYR A 73 8.28 2.68 -4.72
CA TYR A 73 7.78 2.33 -3.40
C TYR A 73 6.86 1.11 -3.40
N LYS A 74 6.11 0.90 -4.48
CA LYS A 74 5.22 -0.25 -4.62
C LYS A 74 5.99 -1.53 -4.91
N ASP A 75 7.09 -1.47 -5.67
CA ASP A 75 7.94 -2.58 -6.10
C ASP A 75 9.25 -2.64 -5.29
N PRO A 76 9.23 -3.06 -4.01
CA PRO A 76 10.43 -3.09 -3.18
C PRO A 76 11.46 -4.12 -3.65
N LYS A 77 12.68 -4.03 -3.11
CA LYS A 77 13.73 -5.03 -3.35
C LYS A 77 13.50 -6.33 -2.57
N TYR A 78 12.89 -6.25 -1.40
CA TYR A 78 12.53 -7.41 -0.58
C TYR A 78 11.00 -7.56 -0.56
N PRO A 79 10.47 -8.79 -0.47
CA PRO A 79 9.02 -9.03 -0.44
C PRO A 79 8.43 -8.65 0.93
N ILE A 80 8.54 -7.38 1.30
CA ILE A 80 8.08 -6.79 2.55
C ILE A 80 7.41 -5.47 2.20
N TRP A 81 6.19 -5.28 2.68
CA TRP A 81 5.40 -4.08 2.49
C TRP A 81 4.84 -3.61 3.82
N ILE A 82 5.00 -2.32 4.08
CA ILE A 82 4.15 -1.63 5.04
C ILE A 82 2.79 -1.41 4.38
N VAL A 83 1.73 -1.72 5.10
CA VAL A 83 0.35 -1.48 4.66
C VAL A 83 -0.20 -0.32 5.47
N LEU A 84 -0.65 0.71 4.77
CA LEU A 84 -1.44 1.80 5.34
C LEU A 84 -2.91 1.56 5.01
N SER A 85 -3.64 1.01 5.99
CA SER A 85 -5.07 0.79 5.91
C SER A 85 -5.75 1.77 6.86
N GLU A 86 -6.46 2.75 6.29
CA GLU A 86 -7.04 3.87 7.05
C GLU A 86 -5.98 4.57 7.94
N SER A 87 -6.16 4.55 9.26
CA SER A 87 -5.27 5.19 10.23
C SER A 87 -4.23 4.25 10.84
N HIS A 88 -4.16 3.00 10.39
CA HIS A 88 -3.33 1.95 10.98
C HIS A 88 -2.24 1.46 10.01
N PHE A 89 -1.03 1.27 10.55
CA PHE A 89 0.09 0.68 9.83
C PHE A 89 0.31 -0.76 10.26
N SER A 90 0.31 -1.66 9.28
CA SER A 90 0.61 -3.09 9.46
C SER A 90 1.69 -3.54 8.48
N VAL A 91 2.08 -4.81 8.57
CA VAL A 91 3.13 -5.41 7.74
C VAL A 91 2.56 -6.59 6.97
N LEU A 92 2.83 -6.62 5.66
CA LEU A 92 2.73 -7.80 4.83
C LEU A 92 4.13 -8.21 4.36
N PHE A 93 4.45 -9.50 4.41
CA PHE A 93 5.69 -9.99 3.82
C PHE A 93 5.51 -11.37 3.22
N SER A 94 6.39 -11.77 2.30
CA SER A 94 6.48 -13.15 1.83
C SER A 94 7.82 -13.77 2.23
N LYS A 95 7.80 -15.08 2.46
CA LYS A 95 9.02 -15.88 2.63
C LYS A 95 9.68 -16.21 1.27
N SER A 96 9.00 -15.92 0.16
CA SER A 96 9.49 -16.14 -1.21
C SER A 96 9.59 -14.84 -2.00
N PHE A 97 10.68 -14.67 -2.76
CA PHE A 97 10.84 -13.55 -3.68
C PHE A 97 9.87 -13.61 -4.87
N MET A 98 9.24 -14.76 -5.14
CA MET A 98 8.22 -14.91 -6.18
C MET A 98 7.06 -13.93 -5.99
N ALA A 99 6.74 -13.54 -4.75
CA ALA A 99 5.71 -12.54 -4.50
C ALA A 99 5.99 -11.17 -5.16
N LEU A 100 7.25 -10.85 -5.47
CA LEU A 100 7.58 -9.61 -6.18
C LEU A 100 7.08 -9.63 -7.64
N ALA A 101 7.08 -10.80 -8.28
CA ALA A 101 6.67 -11.02 -9.67
C ALA A 101 6.15 -12.47 -9.83
N PRO A 102 4.89 -12.74 -9.47
CA PRO A 102 4.40 -14.11 -9.33
C PRO A 102 4.13 -14.87 -10.64
N GLU A 103 4.31 -14.25 -11.82
CA GLU A 103 4.11 -14.89 -13.14
C GLU A 103 2.84 -15.78 -13.21
N ASP A 104 1.71 -15.25 -12.73
CA ASP A 104 0.40 -15.92 -12.67
C ASP A 104 0.28 -17.08 -11.64
N GLU A 105 1.32 -17.37 -10.86
CA GLU A 105 1.27 -18.36 -9.79
C GLU A 105 0.69 -17.80 -8.49
N LYS A 106 0.08 -18.69 -7.70
CA LYS A 106 -0.35 -18.37 -6.34
C LYS A 106 0.86 -18.25 -5.42
N PHE A 107 0.79 -17.33 -4.47
CA PHE A 107 1.86 -17.14 -3.49
C PHE A 107 1.29 -16.75 -2.14
N ASP A 108 2.08 -16.98 -1.09
CA ASP A 108 1.69 -16.65 0.28
C ASP A 108 2.26 -15.31 0.72
N LEU A 109 1.43 -14.55 1.43
CA LEU A 109 1.79 -13.40 2.25
C LEU A 109 1.50 -13.71 3.71
N PHE A 110 2.27 -13.10 4.59
CA PHE A 110 2.15 -13.18 6.04
C PHE A 110 1.81 -11.80 6.57
N TYR A 111 0.77 -11.72 7.39
CA TYR A 111 0.23 -10.48 7.91
C TYR A 111 0.53 -10.31 9.39
N TYR A 112 0.94 -9.10 9.76
CA TYR A 112 1.17 -8.71 11.15
C TYR A 112 0.68 -7.27 11.37
N ASP A 113 -0.29 -7.08 12.26
CA ASP A 113 -0.85 -5.77 12.59
C ASP A 113 -0.36 -5.21 13.92
N GLY A 114 0.37 -5.99 14.73
CA GLY A 114 0.84 -5.54 16.03
C GLY A 114 -0.29 -5.26 17.03
N LEU A 115 -1.54 -5.60 16.70
CA LEU A 115 -2.70 -5.52 17.57
C LEU A 115 -3.04 -6.94 18.05
N ASN A 116 -3.35 -7.08 19.34
CA ASN A 116 -3.54 -8.36 20.03
C ASN A 116 -2.33 -9.31 20.04
N LYS A 117 -2.40 -10.27 20.97
CA LYS A 117 -1.49 -11.41 21.04
C LYS A 117 -1.76 -12.31 19.83
N GLN A 118 -1.25 -11.95 18.67
CA GLN A 118 -1.28 -12.81 17.48
C GLN A 118 -0.43 -14.05 17.79
N GLU A 119 -1.05 -15.05 18.43
CA GLU A 119 -0.38 -16.28 18.90
C GLU A 119 0.02 -17.18 17.72
N GLU A 120 -0.68 -17.06 16.59
CA GLU A 120 -0.45 -17.83 15.38
C GLU A 120 -0.16 -16.96 14.14
N GLU A 121 0.60 -17.50 13.20
CA GLU A 121 0.99 -16.84 11.97
C GLU A 121 -0.23 -16.67 11.03
N VAL A 122 -0.61 -15.43 10.71
CA VAL A 122 -1.69 -15.16 9.74
C VAL A 122 -1.13 -15.26 8.34
N ARG A 123 -1.44 -16.37 7.66
CA ARG A 123 -1.03 -16.65 6.28
C ARG A 123 -2.18 -16.37 5.32
N LEU A 124 -1.95 -15.47 4.38
CA LEU A 124 -2.84 -15.16 3.27
C LEU A 124 -2.32 -15.84 1.99
N THR A 125 -3.19 -16.54 1.27
CA THR A 125 -2.85 -17.07 -0.06
C THR A 125 -3.45 -16.19 -1.13
N ILE A 126 -2.60 -15.65 -2.00
CA ILE A 126 -2.96 -14.70 -3.04
C ILE A 126 -3.01 -15.43 -4.38
N ASP A 127 -4.14 -15.29 -5.08
CA ASP A 127 -4.29 -15.74 -6.46
C ASP A 127 -4.39 -14.50 -7.37
N PRO A 128 -3.31 -14.13 -8.09
CA PRO A 128 -3.30 -12.94 -8.93
C PRO A 128 -4.18 -13.08 -10.18
N THR A 129 -4.61 -14.29 -10.53
CA THR A 129 -5.36 -14.58 -11.76
C THR A 129 -6.87 -14.62 -11.58
N ALA A 130 -7.36 -14.47 -10.35
CA ALA A 130 -8.78 -14.66 -10.01
C ALA A 130 -9.74 -13.67 -10.69
N GLY A 131 -9.27 -12.49 -11.10
CA GLY A 131 -10.07 -11.52 -11.86
C GLY A 131 -11.21 -10.90 -11.05
N ILE A 132 -11.06 -10.75 -9.73
CA ILE A 132 -12.07 -10.16 -8.84
C ILE A 132 -12.35 -8.70 -9.24
N SER A 133 -13.60 -8.37 -9.53
CA SER A 133 -14.03 -7.00 -9.82
C SER A 133 -14.14 -6.18 -8.53
N ASN A 134 -13.95 -4.86 -8.64
CA ASN A 134 -14.11 -3.94 -7.51
C ASN A 134 -15.58 -3.59 -7.22
N GLU A 135 -16.54 -4.43 -7.63
CA GLU A 135 -17.97 -4.09 -7.54
C GLU A 135 -18.53 -4.28 -6.12
N ASP A 136 -17.91 -5.14 -5.30
CA ASP A 136 -18.29 -5.42 -3.91
C ASP A 136 -17.30 -4.82 -2.87
N VAL A 137 -16.99 -3.52 -2.98
CA VAL A 137 -16.08 -2.83 -2.04
C VAL A 137 -16.60 -2.86 -0.60
N VAL A 138 -17.91 -2.85 -0.39
CA VAL A 138 -18.53 -2.73 0.94
C VAL A 138 -18.26 -3.94 1.83
N MET A 139 -18.13 -5.15 1.25
CA MET A 139 -17.91 -6.40 2.00
C MET A 139 -16.45 -6.85 1.97
N THR A 140 -15.58 -6.15 1.25
CA THR A 140 -14.17 -6.52 1.14
C THR A 140 -13.38 -5.95 2.32
N PRO A 141 -12.61 -6.78 3.07
CA PRO A 141 -11.72 -6.28 4.10
C PRO A 141 -10.73 -5.23 3.57
N PRO A 142 -10.48 -4.12 4.29
CA PRO A 142 -9.58 -3.04 3.84
C PRO A 142 -8.17 -3.50 3.44
N LEU A 143 -7.64 -4.53 4.11
CA LEU A 143 -6.35 -5.14 3.77
C LEU A 143 -6.33 -5.72 2.34
N GLU A 144 -7.41 -6.39 1.92
CA GLU A 144 -7.51 -6.94 0.57
C GLU A 144 -7.55 -5.85 -0.48
N LEU A 145 -8.21 -4.72 -0.19
CA LEU A 145 -8.23 -3.55 -1.06
C LEU A 145 -6.81 -2.98 -1.25
N CYS A 146 -5.98 -2.99 -0.19
CA CYS A 146 -4.57 -2.60 -0.27
C CYS A 146 -3.75 -3.59 -1.12
N ILE A 147 -3.92 -4.90 -0.91
CA ILE A 147 -3.26 -5.96 -1.69
C ILE A 147 -3.57 -5.77 -3.18
N ARG A 148 -4.84 -5.49 -3.52
CA ARG A 148 -5.29 -5.29 -4.91
C ARG A 148 -4.73 -4.04 -5.57
N THR A 149 -4.15 -3.08 -4.84
CA THR A 149 -3.45 -1.95 -5.48
C THR A 149 -2.11 -2.36 -6.10
N ARG A 150 -1.57 -3.52 -5.70
CA ARG A 150 -0.39 -4.15 -6.31
C ARG A 150 -0.76 -5.29 -7.25
N TRP A 151 -1.57 -6.24 -6.78
CA TRP A 151 -2.01 -7.39 -7.58
C TRP A 151 -3.47 -7.20 -7.97
N GLN A 152 -3.68 -6.46 -9.06
CA GLN A 152 -5.01 -6.05 -9.51
C GLN A 152 -5.89 -7.28 -9.79
N GLY A 153 -7.10 -7.30 -9.20
CA GLY A 153 -8.04 -8.40 -9.37
C GLY A 153 -7.70 -9.69 -8.61
N ALA A 154 -6.67 -9.66 -7.74
CA ALA A 154 -6.31 -10.84 -6.96
C ALA A 154 -7.41 -11.22 -5.95
N SER A 155 -7.60 -12.53 -5.76
CA SER A 155 -8.35 -13.05 -4.61
C SER A 155 -7.42 -13.29 -3.43
N VAL A 156 -7.97 -13.20 -2.22
CA VAL A 156 -7.23 -13.38 -0.96
C VAL A 156 -7.93 -14.45 -0.14
N SER A 157 -7.24 -15.55 0.13
CA SER A 157 -7.68 -16.57 1.08
C SER A 157 -7.02 -16.32 2.44
N TRP A 158 -7.83 -16.14 3.47
CA TRP A 158 -7.38 -16.01 4.86
C TRP A 158 -7.06 -17.36 5.53
N ASN A 159 -7.20 -18.48 4.80
CA ASN A 159 -6.80 -19.81 5.27
C ASN A 159 -7.38 -20.20 6.65
N ASN A 160 -8.67 -19.90 6.87
CA ASN A 160 -9.41 -20.09 8.12
C ASN A 160 -9.06 -19.14 9.27
N THR A 161 -8.30 -18.07 9.01
CA THR A 161 -8.18 -16.94 9.94
C THR A 161 -9.27 -15.91 9.64
N GLU A 162 -9.82 -15.27 10.68
CA GLU A 162 -10.75 -14.16 10.50
C GLU A 162 -9.97 -12.86 10.19
N PRO A 163 -10.45 -12.01 9.27
CA PRO A 163 -9.88 -10.68 9.07
C PRO A 163 -9.90 -9.89 10.38
N SER A 164 -8.77 -9.26 10.71
CA SER A 164 -8.72 -8.32 11.84
C SER A 164 -9.73 -7.18 11.57
N PRO A 165 -10.59 -6.83 12.55
CA PRO A 165 -11.67 -5.85 12.38
C PRO A 165 -11.17 -4.43 12.14
#